data_AF-A0A848TWS3-F1
#
_entry.id   AF-A0A848TWS3-F1
#
_cell.length_a   1.000
_cell.length_b   1.000
_cell.length_c   1.000
_cell.angle_alpha   90.00
_cell.angle_beta   90.00
_cell.angle_gamma   90.00
#
_symmetry.space_group_name_H-M   'P 1'
#
loop_
_entity.id
_entity.type
_entity.pdbx_description
1 polymer ?
#
loop_
_entity_poly.entity_id
_entity_poly.type
_entity_poly.pdbx_seq_one_letter_code
_entity_poly.pdbx_strand_id
1 'polypeptide(L)'
;GILWHQGESDASGTCAPFYEENLTTLIAELRSRIVEDARGSEARAPDATIPFVLGTMSRGSDIRGDYSVFSSGKQIVDGVHRNIASLTPHAEVVLNDDLIPANGYPCGEGSCVHFGALALREMGQRSHEALVRAAVH
;
A
#
# COMPACT_ATOMS: atom_id res chain seq x y z
N GLY A 1 -4.46 13.30 -1.65
CA GLY A 1 -3.57 12.31 -2.26
C GLY A 1 -4.35 11.06 -2.61
N ILE A 2 -3.64 9.99 -2.95
CA ILE A 2 -4.18 8.66 -3.26
C ILE A 2 -3.68 7.72 -2.17
N LEU A 3 -4.59 7.00 -1.53
CA LEU A 3 -4.25 5.97 -0.55
C LEU A 3 -4.53 4.62 -1.21
N TRP A 4 -3.51 3.77 -1.26
CA TRP A 4 -3.59 2.46 -1.87
C TRP A 4 -3.23 1.38 -0.86
N HIS A 5 -4.06 0.36 -0.77
CA HIS A 5 -3.79 -0.82 0.03
C HIS A 5 -4.33 -2.04 -0.71
N GLN A 6 -3.45 -2.68 -1.46
CA GLN A 6 -3.76 -3.87 -2.25
C GLN A 6 -2.45 -4.62 -2.51
N GLY A 7 -2.55 -5.93 -2.74
CA GLY A 7 -1.45 -6.77 -3.24
C GLY A 7 -1.67 -8.25 -2.96
N GLU A 8 -2.58 -8.57 -2.04
CA GLU A 8 -2.87 -9.93 -1.60
C GLU A 8 -3.27 -10.86 -2.76
N SER A 9 -4.09 -10.35 -3.68
CA SER A 9 -4.58 -11.12 -4.83
C SER A 9 -3.56 -11.26 -5.96
N ASP A 10 -2.60 -10.33 -6.05
CA ASP A 10 -1.56 -10.34 -7.09
C ASP A 10 -0.31 -11.13 -6.68
N ALA A 11 -0.24 -11.59 -5.44
CA ALA A 11 0.86 -12.41 -4.91
C ALA A 11 0.90 -13.86 -5.43
N SER A 12 0.32 -14.11 -6.60
CA SER A 12 0.39 -15.39 -7.31
C SER A 12 1.62 -15.46 -8.22
N GLY A 13 2.06 -16.67 -8.59
CA GLY A 13 3.23 -16.85 -9.44
C GLY A 13 3.11 -16.22 -10.85
N THR A 14 1.88 -16.03 -11.35
CA THR A 14 1.62 -15.42 -12.65
C THR A 14 1.56 -13.90 -12.60
N CYS A 15 1.10 -13.32 -11.49
CA CYS A 15 0.85 -11.88 -11.38
C CYS A 15 1.99 -11.14 -10.68
N ALA A 16 2.60 -11.75 -9.65
CA ALA A 16 3.62 -11.09 -8.83
C ALA A 16 4.80 -10.53 -9.63
N PRO A 17 5.34 -11.20 -10.68
CA PRO A 17 6.44 -10.66 -11.47
C PRO A 17 6.12 -9.34 -12.19
N PHE A 18 4.85 -9.03 -12.44
CA PHE A 18 4.41 -7.82 -13.14
C PHE A 18 3.86 -6.74 -12.19
N TYR A 19 3.84 -7.00 -10.89
CA TYR A 19 3.19 -6.11 -9.92
C TYR A 19 3.81 -4.71 -9.90
N GLU A 20 5.14 -4.61 -9.99
CA GLU A 20 5.85 -3.32 -10.03
C GLU A 20 5.46 -2.46 -11.24
N GLU A 21 5.56 -3.02 -12.44
CA GLU A 21 5.22 -2.33 -13.69
C GLU A 21 3.74 -1.93 -13.71
N ASN A 22 2.85 -2.84 -13.30
CA ASN A 22 1.42 -2.57 -13.26
C ASN A 22 1.07 -1.47 -12.25
N LEU A 23 1.67 -1.49 -11.06
CA LEU A 23 1.41 -0.50 -10.01
C LEU A 23 1.92 0.88 -10.43
N THR A 24 3.15 0.98 -10.92
CA THR A 24 3.73 2.27 -11.36
C THR A 24 2.96 2.85 -12.56
N THR A 25 2.51 2.00 -13.48
CA THR A 25 1.61 2.40 -14.58
C THR A 25 0.27 2.90 -14.05
N LEU A 26 -0.35 2.19 -13.12
CA LEU A 26 -1.61 2.62 -12.49
C LEU A 26 -1.46 3.99 -11.85
N ILE A 27 -0.37 4.25 -11.12
CA ILE A 27 -0.11 5.53 -10.47
C ILE A 27 0.00 6.66 -11.50
N ALA A 28 0.79 6.46 -12.55
CA ALA A 28 0.95 7.42 -13.64
C ALA A 28 -0.40 7.76 -14.29
N GLU A 29 -1.23 6.75 -14.54
CA GLU A 29 -2.53 6.91 -15.17
C GLU A 29 -3.55 7.58 -14.24
N LEU A 30 -3.56 7.24 -12.96
CA LEU A 30 -4.41 7.94 -11.97
C LEU A 30 -4.05 9.42 -11.90
N ARG A 31 -2.76 9.75 -11.83
CA ARG A 31 -2.32 11.16 -11.78
C ARG A 31 -2.70 11.94 -13.04
N SER A 32 -2.66 11.29 -14.20
CA SER A 32 -2.94 11.93 -15.48
C SER A 32 -4.44 12.05 -15.79
N ARG A 33 -5.26 11.06 -15.37
CA ARG A 33 -6.63 10.90 -15.86
C ARG A 33 -7.73 11.13 -14.83
N ILE A 34 -7.40 11.21 -13.53
CA ILE A 34 -8.40 11.62 -12.55
C ILE A 34 -8.91 13.02 -12.93
N VAL A 35 -10.22 13.21 -12.85
CA VAL A 35 -10.89 14.49 -13.14
C VAL A 35 -10.16 15.63 -12.42
N GLU A 36 -10.00 16.76 -13.12
CA GLU A 36 -9.38 17.96 -12.57
C GLU A 36 -10.08 18.39 -11.27
N ASP A 37 -9.28 18.74 -10.27
CA ASP A 37 -9.74 19.25 -8.98
C ASP A 37 -9.14 20.63 -8.72
N ALA A 38 -9.27 21.17 -7.51
CA ALA A 38 -8.82 22.53 -7.18
C ALA A 38 -7.33 22.81 -7.43
N ARG A 39 -6.52 21.79 -7.73
CA ARG A 39 -5.11 21.93 -8.11
C ARG A 39 -4.90 22.31 -9.58
N GLY A 40 -5.95 22.22 -10.40
CA GLY A 40 -5.91 22.58 -11.82
C GLY A 40 -5.23 21.54 -12.71
N SER A 41 -5.24 21.81 -14.02
CA SER A 41 -4.66 20.95 -15.06
C SER A 41 -3.15 20.73 -14.90
N GLU A 42 -2.44 21.64 -14.26
CA GLU A 42 -1.00 21.53 -13.99
C GLU A 42 -0.65 20.33 -13.10
N ALA A 43 -1.61 19.89 -12.26
CA ALA A 43 -1.46 18.69 -11.45
C ALA A 43 -1.93 17.42 -12.18
N ARG A 44 -1.94 17.38 -13.52
CA ARG A 44 -2.37 16.23 -14.35
C ARG A 44 -1.28 15.79 -15.32
N ALA A 45 -0.33 15.04 -14.77
CA ALA A 45 0.78 14.42 -15.48
C ALA A 45 1.21 13.14 -14.75
N PRO A 46 1.92 12.20 -15.42
CA PRO A 46 2.40 10.96 -14.78
C PRO A 46 3.21 11.18 -13.49
N ASP A 47 3.95 12.28 -13.43
CA ASP A 47 4.84 12.69 -12.34
C ASP A 47 4.26 13.84 -11.49
N ALA A 48 2.97 14.16 -11.63
CA ALA A 48 2.33 15.22 -10.87
C ALA A 48 2.48 15.04 -9.36
N THR A 49 2.55 16.17 -8.64
CA THR A 49 2.72 16.29 -7.18
C THR A 49 1.53 15.79 -6.35
N ILE A 50 0.74 14.85 -6.88
CA ILE A 50 -0.33 14.16 -6.17
C ILE A 50 0.30 13.07 -5.31
N PRO A 51 0.26 13.19 -3.96
CA PRO A 51 0.89 12.22 -3.08
C PRO A 51 0.21 10.86 -3.22
N PHE A 52 0.98 9.78 -3.29
CA PHE A 52 0.52 8.39 -3.33
C PHE A 52 1.10 7.62 -2.14
N VAL A 53 0.26 7.01 -1.31
CA VAL A 53 0.73 6.21 -0.17
C VAL A 53 0.31 4.77 -0.29
N LEU A 54 1.22 3.85 0.04
CA LEU A 54 1.04 2.42 -0.12
C LEU A 54 1.29 1.66 1.18
N GLY A 55 0.28 0.95 1.67
CA GLY A 55 0.39 0.12 2.87
C GLY A 55 0.95 -1.28 2.61
N THR A 56 1.81 -1.77 3.51
CA THR A 56 2.24 -3.18 3.50
C THR A 56 1.11 -4.11 3.94
N MET A 57 1.10 -5.33 3.40
CA MET A 57 0.13 -6.39 3.73
C MET A 57 0.28 -6.87 5.18
N SER A 58 -0.81 -7.40 5.74
CA SER A 58 -0.81 -7.99 7.09
C SER A 58 0.20 -9.14 7.23
N ARG A 59 0.94 -9.11 8.36
CA ARG A 59 1.83 -10.19 8.81
C ARG A 59 1.26 -10.98 10.00
N GLY A 60 -0.04 -10.82 10.26
CA GLY A 60 -0.69 -11.45 11.41
C GLY A 60 -0.81 -12.97 11.27
N SER A 61 -0.95 -13.64 12.41
CA SER A 61 -1.17 -15.08 12.47
C SER A 61 -2.15 -15.41 13.58
N ASP A 62 -3.11 -16.28 13.30
CA ASP A 62 -4.02 -16.86 14.28
C ASP A 62 -4.43 -18.29 13.88
N ILE A 63 -5.37 -18.88 14.61
CA ILE A 63 -5.83 -20.25 14.36
C ILE A 63 -6.45 -20.47 12.96
N ARG A 64 -6.77 -19.39 12.23
CA ARG A 64 -7.42 -19.41 10.91
C ARG A 64 -6.39 -19.28 9.78
N GLY A 65 -5.14 -18.90 10.09
CA GLY A 65 -4.05 -18.85 9.12
C GLY A 65 -2.84 -18.07 9.62
N ASP A 66 -1.67 -18.39 9.04
CA ASP A 66 -0.40 -17.72 9.31
C ASP A 66 0.07 -16.91 8.11
N TYR A 67 0.13 -15.58 8.27
CA TYR A 67 0.63 -14.65 7.26
C TYR A 67 1.94 -13.99 7.68
N SER A 68 2.55 -14.43 8.78
CA SER A 68 3.84 -13.91 9.25
C SER A 68 4.99 -14.30 8.31
N VAL A 69 4.85 -15.44 7.62
CA VAL A 69 5.78 -15.93 6.61
C VAL A 69 5.18 -15.76 5.22
N PHE A 70 5.77 -14.89 4.42
CA PHE A 70 5.32 -14.64 3.04
C PHE A 70 5.84 -15.71 2.07
N SER A 71 4.96 -16.15 1.18
CA SER A 71 5.34 -16.92 -0.01
C SER A 71 6.24 -16.09 -0.93
N SER A 72 6.89 -16.72 -1.91
CA SER A 72 7.72 -16.03 -2.90
C SER A 72 6.97 -14.91 -3.63
N GLY A 73 5.73 -15.14 -4.04
CA GLY A 73 4.88 -14.12 -4.68
C GLY A 73 4.59 -12.94 -3.74
N LYS A 74 4.27 -13.22 -2.47
CA LYS A 74 4.07 -12.17 -1.46
C LYS A 74 5.34 -11.39 -1.15
N GLN A 75 6.51 -12.05 -1.17
CA GLN A 75 7.81 -11.39 -0.98
C GLN A 75 8.12 -10.40 -2.11
N ILE A 76 7.79 -10.75 -3.36
CA ILE A 76 7.92 -9.83 -4.50
C ILE A 76 7.04 -8.60 -4.30
N VAL A 77 5.74 -8.81 -4.03
CA VAL A 77 4.77 -7.71 -3.82
C VAL A 77 5.17 -6.83 -2.63
N ASP A 78 5.57 -7.43 -1.50
CA ASP A 78 6.06 -6.71 -0.32
C ASP A 78 7.33 -5.90 -0.60
N GLY A 79 8.24 -6.43 -1.44
CA GLY A 79 9.41 -5.70 -1.92
C GLY A 79 9.02 -4.42 -2.67
N VAL A 80 8.04 -4.51 -3.58
CA VAL A 80 7.50 -3.35 -4.29
C VAL A 80 6.85 -2.35 -3.33
N HIS A 81 6.03 -2.82 -2.38
CA HIS A 81 5.41 -1.96 -1.37
C HIS A 81 6.45 -1.15 -0.59
N ARG A 82 7.50 -1.82 -0.10
CA ARG A 82 8.57 -1.18 0.68
C ARG A 82 9.42 -0.21 -0.14
N ASN A 83 9.54 -0.45 -1.44
CA ASN A 83 10.38 0.33 -2.33
C ASN A 83 9.62 1.46 -3.06
N ILE A 84 8.33 1.65 -2.80
CA ILE A 84 7.47 2.54 -3.62
C ILE A 84 8.03 3.97 -3.77
N ALA A 85 8.65 4.50 -2.72
CA ALA A 85 9.22 5.85 -2.72
C ALA A 85 10.39 6.02 -3.70
N SER A 86 11.11 4.93 -4.05
CA SER A 86 12.14 4.98 -5.09
C SER A 86 11.61 4.69 -6.49
N LEU A 87 10.40 4.15 -6.59
CA LEU A 87 9.80 3.71 -7.87
C LEU A 87 8.97 4.81 -8.52
N THR A 88 8.40 5.72 -7.74
CA THR A 88 7.60 6.84 -8.25
C THR A 88 7.78 8.07 -7.35
N PRO A 89 7.89 9.29 -7.93
CA PRO A 89 7.97 10.51 -7.14
C PRO A 89 6.69 10.74 -6.34
N HIS A 90 6.74 11.57 -5.30
CA HIS A 90 5.57 11.90 -4.48
C HIS A 90 4.88 10.66 -3.91
N ALA A 91 5.66 9.65 -3.50
CA ALA A 91 5.12 8.44 -2.91
C ALA A 91 5.85 7.99 -1.65
N GLU A 92 5.09 7.35 -0.76
CA GLU A 92 5.57 6.89 0.54
C GLU A 92 4.94 5.56 0.93
N VAL A 93 5.68 4.79 1.73
CA VAL A 93 5.22 3.53 2.30
C VAL A 93 4.55 3.76 3.66
N VAL A 94 3.50 2.97 3.92
CA VAL A 94 2.86 2.83 5.23
C VAL A 94 3.18 1.43 5.75
N LEU A 95 4.14 1.32 6.66
CA LEU A 95 4.53 0.03 7.24
C LEU A 95 3.48 -0.42 8.28
N ASN A 96 2.91 -1.60 8.07
CA ASN A 96 1.85 -2.19 8.91
C ASN A 96 2.26 -3.54 9.53
N ASP A 97 3.54 -3.91 9.43
CA ASP A 97 4.06 -5.23 9.81
C ASP A 97 3.82 -5.58 11.28
N ASP A 98 3.76 -4.57 12.15
CA ASP A 98 3.56 -4.68 13.58
C ASP A 98 2.08 -4.69 14.00
N LEU A 99 1.15 -4.48 13.07
CA LEU A 99 -0.29 -4.47 13.33
C LEU A 99 -0.86 -5.89 13.38
N ILE A 100 -0.32 -6.68 14.31
CA ILE A 100 -0.56 -8.12 14.46
C ILE A 100 -1.14 -8.47 15.85
N PRO A 101 -1.76 -9.66 16.01
CA PRO A 101 -2.35 -10.07 17.29
C PRO A 101 -1.39 -10.06 18.48
N ALA A 102 -0.13 -10.45 18.26
CA ALA A 102 0.91 -10.45 19.28
C ALA A 102 1.18 -9.04 19.88
N ASN A 103 0.86 -7.99 19.12
CA ASN A 103 1.01 -6.59 19.54
C ASN A 103 -0.33 -5.96 19.96
N GLY A 104 -1.36 -6.76 20.19
CA GLY A 104 -2.67 -6.27 20.62
C GLY A 104 -3.57 -5.75 19.49
N TYR A 105 -3.25 -6.07 18.23
CA TYR A 105 -4.09 -5.76 17.07
C TYR A 105 -4.80 -7.03 16.57
N PRO A 106 -6.08 -7.25 16.94
CA PRO A 106 -6.82 -8.41 16.49
C PRO A 106 -6.93 -8.47 14.97
N CYS A 107 -6.98 -9.68 14.43
CA CYS A 107 -7.23 -9.89 13.01
C CYS A 107 -8.68 -9.54 12.64
N GLY A 108 -8.87 -9.21 11.38
CA GLY A 108 -10.16 -8.84 10.82
C GLY A 108 -11.07 -10.04 10.55
N GLU A 109 -12.06 -9.79 9.69
CA GLU A 109 -12.99 -10.81 9.23
C GLU A 109 -12.27 -11.93 8.49
N GLY A 110 -12.73 -13.17 8.66
CA GLY A 110 -12.14 -14.34 7.99
C GLY A 110 -10.84 -14.80 8.62
N SER A 111 -9.74 -14.05 8.51
CA SER A 111 -8.42 -14.43 9.04
C SER A 111 -7.51 -13.21 9.22
N CYS A 112 -6.26 -13.46 9.61
CA CYS A 112 -5.21 -12.44 9.66
C CYS A 112 -4.72 -11.92 8.31
N VAL A 113 -5.31 -12.34 7.18
CA VAL A 113 -5.12 -11.62 5.91
C VAL A 113 -5.71 -10.21 5.99
N HIS A 114 -6.76 -10.02 6.78
CA HIS A 114 -7.41 -8.73 6.99
C HIS A 114 -7.00 -8.12 8.34
N PHE A 115 -6.76 -6.82 8.34
CA PHE A 115 -6.55 -6.05 9.57
C PHE A 115 -7.87 -5.87 10.34
N GLY A 116 -7.83 -6.00 11.66
CA GLY A 116 -8.98 -5.69 12.51
C GLY A 116 -9.16 -4.18 12.73
N ALA A 117 -10.27 -3.81 13.36
CA ALA A 117 -10.67 -2.40 13.51
C ALA A 117 -9.63 -1.51 14.23
N LEU A 118 -8.89 -2.06 15.21
CA LEU A 118 -7.84 -1.31 15.90
C LEU A 118 -6.65 -1.01 14.97
N ALA A 119 -6.23 -2.00 14.19
CA ALA A 119 -5.18 -1.82 13.18
C ALA A 119 -5.62 -0.82 12.11
N LEU A 120 -6.86 -0.89 11.62
CA LEU A 120 -7.37 0.05 10.63
C LEU A 120 -7.36 1.52 11.10
N ARG A 121 -7.57 1.77 12.40
CA ARG A 121 -7.44 3.13 12.97
C ARG A 121 -6.00 3.62 12.93
N GLU A 122 -5.08 2.76 13.34
CA GLU A 122 -3.64 3.05 13.33
C GLU A 122 -3.13 3.25 11.89
N MET A 123 -3.54 2.41 10.94
CA MET A 123 -3.25 2.58 9.51
C MET A 123 -3.74 3.93 8.99
N GLY A 124 -4.90 4.42 9.44
CA GLY A 124 -5.40 5.74 9.07
C GLY A 124 -4.46 6.87 9.51
N GLN A 125 -3.96 6.82 10.74
CA GLN A 125 -2.98 7.77 11.25
C GLN A 125 -1.67 7.69 10.45
N ARG A 126 -1.11 6.50 10.28
CA ARG A 126 0.15 6.29 9.55
C ARG A 126 0.04 6.70 8.08
N SER A 127 -1.11 6.47 7.46
CA SER A 127 -1.39 6.91 6.08
C SER A 127 -1.41 8.43 5.97
N HIS A 128 -1.99 9.13 6.95
CA HIS A 128 -1.94 10.58 6.98
C HIS A 128 -0.50 11.10 7.13
N GLU A 129 0.29 10.53 8.03
CA GLU A 129 1.70 10.90 8.21
C GLU A 129 2.52 10.65 6.93
N ALA A 130 2.30 9.52 6.26
CA ALA A 130 2.92 9.21 4.98
C ALA A 130 2.50 10.18 3.87
N LEU A 131 1.24 10.61 3.83
CA LEU A 131 0.77 11.59 2.85
C LEU A 131 1.48 12.94 3.01
N VAL A 132 1.73 13.35 4.25
CA VAL A 132 2.47 14.59 4.55
C VAL A 132 3.91 14.50 4.04
N ARG A 133 4.59 13.36 4.25
CA ARG A 133 5.95 13.13 3.71
C ARG A 133 5.97 13.07 2.19
N ALA A 134 5.03 12.35 1.57
CA ALA A 134 4.94 12.23 0.11
C ALA A 134 4.57 13.55 -0.59
N ALA A 135 4.03 14.54 0.14
CA ALA A 135 3.69 15.84 -0.43
C ALA A 135 4.91 16.77 -0.60
N VAL A 136 6.05 16.44 0.01
CA VAL A 136 7.25 17.30 0.03
C VAL A 136 8.47 16.68 -0.69
N HIS A 137 8.34 15.46 -1.19
CA HIS A 137 9.36 14.71 -1.95
C HIS A 137 8.82 14.35 -3.31
#